data_AF-A0A4U6TSV4-F1
#
_entry.id   AF-A0A4U6TSV4-F1
#
_cell.length_a   1.000
_cell.length_b   1.000
_cell.length_c   1.000
_cell.angle_alpha   90.00
_cell.angle_beta   90.00
_cell.angle_gamma   90.00
#
_symmetry.space_group_name_H-M   'P 1'
#
loop_
_entity.id
_entity.type
_entity.pdbx_description
1 polymer ?
#
loop_
_entity_poly.entity_id
_entity_poly.type
_entity_poly.pdbx_seq_one_letter_code
_entity_poly.pdbx_strand_id
1 'polypeptide(L)'
;MESASFVQEDEMINRVKRLTCEPRDASHLRIVLLTSGGHFAGCVFDGNSIVAHKTFHRYVVRAKAGKRQSGKDATGKVAHSAGSSLRRYNEAALKKEVQELIVSWKPYFDTCVCAFIYAPSKNRQMLFDGDKTQSVIQACDIRAVPLTVHRPTLKEAKRVYSNLTQLHYEMECPTADETIPRDESVTSAEQSQGKNKEVAVDSEESISDLSVSLELLNKNEGVTAPSSKNETTPLHEAAKSGNAQLTLELLEQGLDPCIRDARGKTPYLLASDKEIRNTFRRFMALNLDKWDWHAADVPSALTKEMEESQAAKQAEKDAKKKARAKELKKLKKAREKEEKEKEKAKAQASQAQTSMGQMANRTTSMPGLKPKHQTPQQILIAKEEERQRKLAEEREKRAAAAERRLAALAAQSAGISGATAPAAGNSAQKAAPDDNSCSCCFASLAGKVPFHRYNYKYCSTTCMHLHSEMLQDD
;
A
#
# COMPACT_ATOMS: atom_id res chain seq x y z
N MET A 1 -0.30 -5.73 -40.96
CA MET A 1 -1.18 -4.58 -41.24
C MET A 1 -2.41 -4.74 -40.36
N GLU A 2 -2.32 -4.28 -39.11
CA GLU A 2 -3.51 -4.13 -38.27
C GLU A 2 -4.27 -2.92 -38.79
N SER A 3 -5.49 -3.16 -39.23
CA SER A 3 -6.44 -2.15 -39.66
C SER A 3 -6.72 -1.22 -38.48
N ALA A 4 -6.03 -0.09 -38.43
CA ALA A 4 -6.44 1.04 -37.62
C ALA A 4 -7.88 1.38 -38.04
N SER A 5 -8.85 1.12 -37.16
CA SER A 5 -10.24 1.44 -37.42
C SER A 5 -10.35 2.96 -37.45
N PHE A 6 -10.26 3.56 -38.64
CA PHE A 6 -10.52 4.98 -38.83
C PHE A 6 -11.98 5.25 -38.42
N VAL A 7 -12.14 5.97 -37.31
CA VAL A 7 -13.45 6.46 -36.86
C VAL A 7 -13.82 7.63 -37.78
N GLN A 8 -15.02 7.60 -38.36
CA GLN A 8 -15.49 8.71 -39.20
C GLN A 8 -15.57 10.00 -38.37
N GLU A 9 -15.33 11.16 -39.00
CA GLU A 9 -15.31 12.46 -38.35
C GLU A 9 -16.60 12.75 -37.58
N ASP A 10 -17.76 12.44 -38.18
CA ASP A 10 -19.06 12.59 -37.52
C ASP A 10 -19.19 11.71 -36.27
N GLU A 11 -18.65 10.49 -36.30
CA GLU A 11 -18.65 9.61 -35.14
C GLU A 11 -17.72 10.12 -34.04
N MET A 12 -16.55 10.64 -34.40
CA MET A 12 -15.63 11.28 -33.46
C MET A 12 -16.28 12.50 -32.79
N ILE A 13 -16.84 13.41 -33.59
CA ILE A 13 -17.53 14.61 -33.09
C ILE A 13 -18.67 14.20 -32.15
N ASN A 14 -19.47 13.18 -32.51
CA ASN A 14 -20.54 12.69 -31.65
C ASN A 14 -20.02 12.06 -30.35
N ARG A 15 -18.91 11.32 -30.37
CA ARG A 15 -18.28 10.77 -29.16
C ARG A 15 -17.75 11.89 -28.25
N VAL A 16 -17.13 12.93 -28.81
CA VAL A 16 -16.64 14.09 -28.07
C VAL A 16 -17.80 14.88 -27.47
N LYS A 17 -18.87 15.14 -28.24
CA LYS A 17 -20.10 15.80 -27.75
C LYS A 17 -20.74 15.02 -26.61
N ARG A 18 -20.79 13.68 -26.69
CA ARG A 18 -21.28 12.83 -25.59
C ARG A 18 -20.41 12.89 -24.35
N LEU A 19 -19.10 13.08 -24.47
CA LEU A 19 -18.19 13.21 -23.33
C LEU A 19 -18.23 14.61 -22.68
N THR A 20 -18.42 15.66 -23.49
CA THR A 20 -18.42 17.05 -23.01
C THR A 20 -19.79 17.51 -22.49
N CYS A 21 -20.87 16.98 -23.05
CA CYS A 21 -22.25 17.31 -22.68
C CYS A 21 -22.97 16.12 -22.02
N GLU A 22 -22.36 15.50 -21.01
CA GLU A 22 -23.04 14.43 -20.26
C GLU A 22 -24.22 15.02 -19.46
N PRO A 23 -25.46 14.53 -19.69
CA PRO A 23 -26.63 14.97 -18.94
C PRO A 23 -26.50 14.52 -17.48
N ARG A 24 -26.73 15.44 -16.53
CA ARG A 24 -26.59 15.21 -15.07
C ARG A 24 -27.90 14.79 -14.41
N ASP A 25 -28.73 14.06 -15.16
CA ASP A 25 -30.08 13.69 -14.78
C ASP A 25 -30.17 12.21 -14.36
N ALA A 26 -29.04 11.61 -13.96
CA ALA A 26 -28.89 10.18 -13.67
C ALA A 26 -29.30 9.22 -14.81
N SER A 27 -29.38 9.73 -16.05
CA SER A 27 -29.79 8.96 -17.23
C SER A 27 -28.63 8.24 -17.92
N HIS A 28 -27.39 8.70 -17.72
CA HIS A 28 -26.19 8.18 -18.38
C HIS A 28 -25.10 7.86 -17.36
N LEU A 29 -25.28 6.77 -16.61
CA LEU A 29 -24.31 6.41 -15.58
C LEU A 29 -23.09 5.71 -16.18
N ARG A 30 -21.92 6.00 -15.61
CA ARG A 30 -20.68 5.27 -15.91
C ARG A 30 -20.16 4.62 -14.64
N ILE A 31 -19.78 3.36 -14.74
CA ILE A 31 -19.34 2.59 -13.59
C ILE A 31 -17.85 2.28 -13.74
N VAL A 32 -17.07 2.47 -12.68
CA VAL A 32 -15.65 2.10 -12.62
C VAL A 32 -15.44 1.09 -11.50
N LEU A 33 -14.97 -0.11 -11.85
CA LEU A 33 -14.67 -1.20 -10.92
C LEU A 33 -13.18 -1.55 -10.96
N LEU A 34 -12.48 -1.34 -9.86
CA LEU A 34 -11.04 -1.59 -9.74
C LEU A 34 -10.80 -2.67 -8.68
N THR A 35 -10.10 -3.74 -9.05
CA THR A 35 -9.81 -4.86 -8.16
C THR A 35 -8.34 -5.25 -8.22
N SER A 36 -7.64 -5.29 -7.08
CA SER A 36 -6.23 -5.69 -7.04
C SER A 36 -5.78 -6.08 -5.64
N GLY A 37 -5.10 -7.21 -5.48
CA GLY A 37 -4.38 -7.53 -4.23
C GLY A 37 -5.21 -7.58 -2.94
N GLY A 38 -6.54 -7.76 -3.01
CA GLY A 38 -7.43 -7.70 -1.83
C GLY A 38 -8.08 -6.34 -1.59
N HIS A 39 -7.83 -5.40 -2.48
CA HIS A 39 -8.51 -4.12 -2.58
C HIS A 39 -9.57 -4.19 -3.66
N PHE A 40 -10.69 -3.54 -3.38
CA PHE A 40 -11.77 -3.28 -4.30
C PHE A 40 -12.17 -1.80 -4.18
N ALA A 41 -12.37 -1.14 -5.31
CA ALA A 41 -13.01 0.17 -5.38
C ALA A 41 -14.02 0.16 -6.52
N GLY A 42 -15.29 0.42 -6.19
CA GLY A 42 -16.37 0.62 -7.14
C GLY A 42 -16.88 2.05 -7.03
N CYS A 43 -17.11 2.71 -8.16
CA CYS A 43 -17.68 4.06 -8.22
C CYS A 43 -18.69 4.14 -9.38
N VAL A 44 -19.81 4.80 -9.12
CA VAL A 44 -20.85 5.14 -10.09
C VAL A 44 -20.82 6.65 -10.28
N PHE A 45 -20.64 7.07 -11.53
CA PHE A 45 -20.51 8.46 -11.94
C PHE A 45 -21.74 8.88 -12.75
N ASP A 46 -22.20 10.10 -12.48
CA ASP A 46 -23.18 10.84 -13.27
C ASP A 46 -22.51 12.16 -13.69
N GLY A 47 -22.02 12.20 -14.93
CA GLY A 47 -21.03 13.19 -15.33
C GLY A 47 -19.83 13.20 -14.37
N ASN A 48 -19.43 14.39 -13.93
CA ASN A 48 -18.29 14.56 -13.01
C ASN A 48 -18.64 14.29 -11.53
N SER A 49 -19.90 13.99 -11.21
CA SER A 49 -20.37 13.77 -9.85
C SER A 49 -20.46 12.28 -9.52
N ILE A 50 -20.27 11.93 -8.25
CA ILE A 50 -20.32 10.55 -7.78
C ILE A 50 -21.69 10.29 -7.16
N VAL A 51 -22.44 9.36 -7.73
CA VAL A 51 -23.73 8.92 -7.21
C VAL A 51 -23.55 7.93 -6.08
N ALA A 52 -22.69 6.93 -6.29
CA ALA A 52 -22.41 5.89 -5.31
C ALA A 52 -20.94 5.47 -5.37
N HIS A 53 -20.35 5.18 -4.22
CA HIS A 53 -19.02 4.59 -4.17
C HIS A 53 -18.89 3.62 -2.99
N LYS A 54 -18.08 2.58 -3.18
CA LYS A 54 -17.72 1.61 -2.14
C LYS A 54 -16.28 1.17 -2.32
N THR A 55 -15.56 1.08 -1.22
CA THR A 55 -14.21 0.54 -1.18
C THR A 55 -14.12 -0.56 -0.13
N PHE A 56 -13.56 -1.70 -0.49
CA PHE A 56 -13.29 -2.79 0.43
C PHE A 56 -11.81 -3.11 0.47
N HIS A 57 -11.33 -3.51 1.65
CA HIS A 57 -9.97 -3.98 1.81
C HIS A 57 -9.94 -5.15 2.79
N ARG A 58 -9.39 -6.27 2.32
CA ARG A 58 -9.08 -7.44 3.15
C ARG A 58 -7.67 -7.92 2.87
N TYR A 59 -6.95 -8.28 3.93
CA TYR A 59 -5.58 -8.78 3.82
C TYR A 59 -5.58 -10.21 3.24
N VAL A 60 -5.30 -10.33 1.94
CA VAL A 60 -5.25 -11.61 1.20
C VAL A 60 -3.84 -12.01 0.75
N VAL A 61 -2.90 -11.07 0.69
CA VAL A 61 -1.54 -11.31 0.22
C VAL A 61 -0.62 -11.77 1.36
N ARG A 62 0.32 -12.67 1.06
CA ARG A 62 1.36 -13.07 2.02
C ARG A 62 2.40 -11.95 2.18
N ALA A 63 2.70 -11.57 3.42
CA ALA A 63 3.86 -10.71 3.70
C ALA A 63 5.15 -11.36 3.14
N LYS A 64 6.02 -10.54 2.55
CA LYS A 64 7.34 -10.91 1.96
C LYS A 64 7.35 -11.74 0.67
N ALA A 65 6.25 -12.38 0.27
CA ALA A 65 6.20 -13.20 -0.96
C ALA A 65 5.32 -12.63 -2.08
N GLY A 66 4.52 -11.57 -1.80
CA GLY A 66 3.72 -10.85 -2.81
C GLY A 66 2.58 -11.64 -3.48
N LYS A 67 2.51 -12.96 -3.31
CA LYS A 67 1.54 -13.84 -3.98
C LYS A 67 0.31 -14.14 -3.09
N ARG A 68 -0.86 -14.27 -3.72
CA ARG A 68 -2.13 -14.66 -3.09
C ARG A 68 -2.14 -16.10 -2.59
N GLN A 69 -3.01 -16.40 -1.63
CA GLN A 69 -3.10 -17.73 -1.02
C GLN A 69 -3.72 -18.73 -2.00
N SER A 70 -4.84 -18.38 -2.64
CA SER A 70 -5.47 -19.18 -3.71
C SER A 70 -4.52 -19.53 -4.85
N GLY A 71 -3.68 -18.56 -5.25
CA GLY A 71 -2.65 -18.79 -6.27
C GLY A 71 -1.66 -19.89 -5.87
N LYS A 72 -1.29 -19.97 -4.59
CA LYS A 72 -0.39 -21.01 -4.08
C LYS A 72 -1.11 -22.35 -3.88
N ASP A 73 -2.34 -22.33 -3.40
CA ASP A 73 -3.12 -23.56 -3.20
C ASP A 73 -3.42 -24.26 -4.53
N ALA A 74 -3.58 -23.50 -5.62
CA ALA A 74 -3.68 -24.04 -6.98
C ALA A 74 -2.42 -24.77 -7.47
N THR A 75 -1.26 -24.61 -6.81
CA THR A 75 -0.04 -25.38 -7.12
C THR A 75 0.00 -26.75 -6.42
N GLY A 76 -1.12 -27.22 -5.87
CA GLY A 76 -1.29 -28.56 -5.28
C GLY A 76 -0.76 -28.70 -3.84
N LYS A 77 0.09 -27.78 -3.36
CA LYS A 77 0.59 -27.78 -1.97
C LYS A 77 -0.19 -26.81 -1.11
N VAL A 78 -1.32 -27.30 -0.60
CA VAL A 78 -2.25 -26.58 0.28
C VAL A 78 -1.62 -26.42 1.68
N ALA A 79 -1.38 -25.19 2.11
CA ALA A 79 -0.88 -24.94 3.47
C ALA A 79 -2.02 -24.96 4.49
N HIS A 80 -1.88 -25.68 5.59
CA HIS A 80 -2.90 -25.83 6.65
C HIS A 80 -2.63 -24.98 7.91
N SER A 81 -1.87 -23.90 7.78
CA SER A 81 -1.59 -22.98 8.89
C SER A 81 -2.77 -22.06 9.20
N ALA A 82 -2.88 -21.57 10.45
CA ALA A 82 -3.87 -20.55 10.82
C ALA A 82 -3.81 -19.29 9.91
N GLY A 83 -2.61 -18.89 9.49
CA GLY A 83 -2.42 -17.75 8.59
C GLY A 83 -2.84 -18.00 7.14
N SER A 84 -2.81 -19.26 6.66
CA SER A 84 -3.34 -19.60 5.33
C SER A 84 -4.85 -19.73 5.35
N SER A 85 -5.43 -20.32 6.40
CA SER A 85 -6.89 -20.38 6.59
C SER A 85 -7.52 -18.99 6.69
N LEU A 86 -6.91 -18.06 7.45
CA LEU A 86 -7.41 -16.69 7.58
C LEU A 86 -7.40 -15.94 6.23
N ARG A 87 -6.37 -16.15 5.40
CA ARG A 87 -6.30 -15.53 4.06
C ARG A 87 -7.35 -16.11 3.12
N ARG A 88 -7.62 -17.42 3.16
CA ARG A 88 -8.72 -18.04 2.39
C ARG A 88 -10.07 -17.48 2.79
N TYR A 89 -10.32 -17.39 4.10
CA TYR A 89 -11.53 -16.78 4.62
C TYR A 89 -11.67 -15.33 4.17
N ASN A 90 -10.59 -14.53 4.25
CA ASN A 90 -10.61 -13.14 3.77
C ASN A 90 -10.84 -13.02 2.26
N GLU A 91 -10.26 -13.91 1.45
CA GLU A 91 -10.49 -13.97 -0.01
C GLU A 91 -11.97 -14.30 -0.31
N ALA A 92 -12.53 -15.30 0.36
CA ALA A 92 -13.94 -15.69 0.19
C ALA A 92 -14.91 -14.61 0.69
N ALA A 93 -14.61 -13.98 1.83
CA ALA A 93 -15.41 -12.89 2.37
C ALA A 93 -15.38 -11.66 1.47
N LEU A 94 -14.21 -11.30 0.92
CA LEU A 94 -14.10 -10.21 -0.06
C LEU A 94 -14.92 -10.51 -1.32
N LYS A 95 -14.84 -11.75 -1.82
CA LYS A 95 -15.64 -12.19 -2.97
C LYS A 95 -17.13 -12.03 -2.70
N LYS A 96 -17.61 -12.51 -1.55
CA LYS A 96 -19.01 -12.42 -1.15
C LYS A 96 -19.49 -10.95 -1.06
N GLU A 97 -18.73 -10.09 -0.39
CA GLU A 97 -19.05 -8.65 -0.25
C GLU A 97 -19.13 -7.94 -1.59
N VAL A 98 -18.20 -8.23 -2.51
CA VAL A 98 -18.21 -7.63 -3.86
C VAL A 98 -19.38 -8.14 -4.68
N GLN A 99 -19.70 -9.44 -4.61
CA GLN A 99 -20.82 -10.01 -5.34
C GLN A 99 -22.17 -9.46 -4.83
N GLU A 100 -22.34 -9.35 -3.51
CA GLU A 100 -23.51 -8.72 -2.90
C GLU A 100 -23.64 -7.25 -3.32
N LEU A 101 -22.52 -6.52 -3.38
CA LEU A 101 -22.53 -5.14 -3.86
C LEU A 101 -23.01 -5.05 -5.31
N ILE A 102 -22.47 -5.87 -6.21
CA ILE A 102 -22.83 -5.85 -7.63
C ILE A 102 -24.33 -6.14 -7.82
N VAL A 103 -24.86 -7.12 -7.09
CA VAL A 103 -26.30 -7.42 -7.09
C VAL A 103 -27.10 -6.23 -6.58
N SER A 104 -26.67 -5.58 -5.50
CA SER A 104 -27.34 -4.37 -4.96
C SER A 104 -27.27 -3.18 -5.92
N TRP A 105 -26.25 -3.13 -6.78
CA TRP A 105 -26.04 -2.07 -7.77
C TRP A 105 -26.73 -2.35 -9.11
N LYS A 106 -27.49 -3.43 -9.23
CA LYS A 106 -28.24 -3.76 -10.44
C LYS A 106 -28.99 -2.56 -11.06
N PRO A 107 -29.70 -1.71 -10.30
CA PRO A 107 -30.38 -0.54 -10.88
C PRO A 107 -29.42 0.43 -11.59
N TYR A 108 -28.21 0.62 -11.04
CA TYR A 108 -27.19 1.48 -11.66
C TYR A 108 -26.61 0.85 -12.93
N PHE A 109 -26.48 -0.48 -12.95
CA PHE A 109 -26.03 -1.22 -14.13
C PHE A 109 -27.07 -1.20 -15.25
N ASP A 110 -28.36 -1.26 -14.91
CA ASP A 110 -29.44 -1.20 -15.90
C ASP A 110 -29.50 0.17 -16.59
N THR A 111 -29.08 1.26 -15.91
CA THR A 111 -28.94 2.61 -16.47
C THR A 111 -27.53 2.95 -16.98
N CYS A 112 -26.54 2.04 -16.86
CA CYS A 112 -25.17 2.38 -17.27
C CYS A 112 -25.00 2.36 -18.78
N VAL A 113 -24.28 3.36 -19.28
CA VAL A 113 -23.82 3.39 -20.67
C VAL A 113 -22.68 2.39 -20.85
N CYS A 114 -21.72 2.41 -19.92
CA CYS A 114 -20.61 1.47 -19.90
C CYS A 114 -20.03 1.29 -18.50
N ALA A 115 -19.42 0.12 -18.29
CA ALA A 115 -18.71 -0.25 -17.08
C ALA A 115 -17.23 -0.50 -17.40
N PHE A 116 -16.36 0.33 -16.83
CA PHE A 116 -14.91 0.15 -16.90
C PHE A 116 -14.43 -0.78 -15.80
N ILE A 117 -13.79 -1.88 -16.18
CA ILE A 117 -13.34 -2.92 -15.24
C ILE A 117 -11.82 -3.08 -15.34
N TYR A 118 -11.16 -2.94 -14.19
CA TYR A 118 -9.78 -3.36 -13.99
C TYR A 118 -9.73 -4.53 -13.01
N ALA A 119 -9.44 -5.72 -13.54
CA ALA A 119 -9.34 -6.95 -12.76
C ALA A 119 -8.22 -7.84 -13.30
N PRO A 120 -6.95 -7.59 -12.95
CA PRO A 120 -5.83 -8.39 -13.40
C PRO A 120 -5.90 -9.82 -12.88
N SER A 121 -5.52 -10.78 -13.72
CA SER A 121 -5.34 -12.19 -13.38
C SER A 121 -6.61 -12.84 -12.78
N LYS A 122 -6.45 -13.69 -11.76
CA LYS A 122 -7.52 -14.42 -11.06
C LYS A 122 -8.54 -13.53 -10.33
N ASN A 123 -8.35 -12.20 -10.29
CA ASN A 123 -9.33 -11.30 -9.69
C ASN A 123 -10.61 -11.20 -10.52
N ARG A 124 -10.53 -11.46 -11.83
CA ARG A 124 -11.70 -11.44 -12.71
C ARG A 124 -12.76 -12.46 -12.26
N GLN A 125 -12.33 -13.63 -11.77
CA GLN A 125 -13.24 -14.63 -11.20
C GLN A 125 -14.09 -14.07 -10.05
N MET A 126 -13.57 -13.13 -9.24
CA MET A 126 -14.35 -12.53 -8.16
C MET A 126 -15.61 -11.80 -8.66
N LEU A 127 -15.58 -11.26 -9.87
CA LEU A 127 -16.69 -10.50 -10.48
C LEU A 127 -17.64 -11.42 -11.26
N PHE A 128 -17.10 -12.43 -11.97
CA PHE A 128 -17.85 -13.24 -12.93
C PHE A 128 -18.18 -14.68 -12.46
N ASP A 129 -17.68 -15.14 -11.32
CA ASP A 129 -17.87 -16.53 -10.83
C ASP A 129 -19.21 -16.73 -10.07
N GLY A 130 -20.26 -16.02 -10.46
CA GLY A 130 -21.59 -16.15 -9.87
C GLY A 130 -22.67 -15.75 -10.87
N ASP A 131 -23.63 -16.65 -11.11
CA ASP A 131 -24.62 -16.49 -12.19
C ASP A 131 -25.36 -15.15 -12.12
N LYS A 132 -25.73 -14.71 -10.90
CA LYS A 132 -26.43 -13.44 -10.67
C LYS A 132 -25.55 -12.22 -10.95
N THR A 133 -24.28 -12.25 -10.54
CA THR A 133 -23.37 -11.11 -10.76
C THR A 133 -22.93 -11.04 -12.21
N GLN A 134 -22.68 -12.19 -12.81
CA GLN A 134 -22.38 -12.30 -14.23
C GLN A 134 -23.54 -11.75 -15.08
N SER A 135 -24.78 -12.09 -14.75
CA SER A 135 -25.96 -11.56 -15.46
C SER A 135 -26.06 -10.04 -15.37
N VAL A 136 -25.78 -9.45 -14.20
CA VAL A 136 -25.80 -7.98 -14.02
C VAL A 136 -24.70 -7.29 -14.81
N ILE A 137 -23.48 -7.83 -14.78
CA ILE A 137 -22.33 -7.20 -15.46
C ILE A 137 -22.42 -7.39 -16.97
N GLN A 138 -22.91 -8.55 -17.45
CA GLN A 138 -23.10 -8.83 -18.88
C GLN A 138 -24.22 -8.02 -19.53
N ALA A 139 -25.14 -7.47 -18.74
CA ALA A 139 -26.22 -6.62 -19.24
C ALA A 139 -25.74 -5.21 -19.67
N CYS A 140 -24.52 -4.79 -19.30
CA CYS A 140 -23.94 -3.49 -19.64
C CYS A 140 -22.70 -3.65 -20.53
N ASP A 141 -22.34 -2.60 -21.27
CA ASP A 141 -21.13 -2.59 -22.11
C ASP A 141 -19.86 -2.57 -21.24
N ILE A 142 -19.12 -3.68 -21.23
CA ILE A 142 -17.93 -3.86 -20.39
C ILE A 142 -16.69 -3.44 -21.18
N ARG A 143 -15.93 -2.50 -20.62
CA ARG A 143 -14.65 -2.05 -21.18
C ARG A 143 -13.52 -2.30 -20.20
N ALA A 144 -12.39 -2.80 -20.71
CA ALA A 144 -11.16 -2.85 -19.91
C ALA A 144 -10.61 -1.43 -19.74
N VAL A 145 -10.00 -1.14 -18.59
CA VAL A 145 -9.31 0.13 -18.38
C VAL A 145 -7.97 0.11 -19.15
N PRO A 146 -7.76 0.96 -20.18
CA PRO A 146 -6.52 1.01 -20.97
C PRO A 146 -5.39 1.79 -20.27
N LEU A 147 -5.46 1.96 -18.96
CA LEU A 147 -4.55 2.76 -18.16
C LEU A 147 -3.90 1.90 -17.09
N THR A 148 -2.71 2.32 -16.63
CA THR A 148 -2.11 1.74 -15.44
C THR A 148 -2.93 2.14 -14.22
N VAL A 149 -3.41 1.12 -13.50
CA VAL A 149 -4.21 1.30 -12.29
C VAL A 149 -3.34 1.02 -11.07
N HIS A 150 -3.27 1.99 -10.17
CA HIS A 150 -2.58 1.88 -8.90
C HIS A 150 -3.45 1.13 -7.87
N ARG A 151 -3.16 1.31 -6.58
CA ARG A 151 -3.92 0.67 -5.51
C ARG A 151 -5.40 1.08 -5.57
N PRO A 152 -6.35 0.14 -5.70
CA PRO A 152 -7.78 0.46 -5.76
C PRO A 152 -8.22 1.22 -4.51
N THR A 153 -8.55 2.49 -4.70
CA THR A 153 -9.05 3.43 -3.70
C THR A 153 -10.06 4.35 -4.38
N LEU A 154 -10.84 5.11 -3.60
CA LEU A 154 -11.73 6.12 -4.17
C LEU A 154 -10.96 7.16 -5.01
N LYS A 155 -9.81 7.63 -4.52
CA LYS A 155 -8.96 8.59 -5.25
C LYS A 155 -8.49 8.02 -6.59
N GLU A 156 -8.12 6.75 -6.60
CA GLU A 156 -7.71 6.07 -7.82
C GLU A 156 -8.86 5.89 -8.81
N ALA A 157 -10.05 5.52 -8.34
CA ALA A 157 -11.23 5.43 -9.19
C ALA A 157 -11.59 6.78 -9.83
N LYS A 158 -11.49 7.88 -9.06
CA LYS A 158 -11.65 9.24 -9.61
C LYS A 158 -10.59 9.57 -10.65
N ARG A 159 -9.30 9.29 -10.36
CA ARG A 159 -8.19 9.54 -11.30
C ARG A 159 -8.39 8.79 -12.61
N VAL A 160 -8.71 7.50 -12.53
CA VAL A 160 -8.98 6.66 -13.71
C VAL A 160 -10.16 7.22 -14.49
N TYR A 161 -11.27 7.55 -13.82
CA TYR A 161 -12.43 8.13 -14.48
C TYR A 161 -12.10 9.45 -15.18
N SER A 162 -11.43 10.38 -14.49
CA SER A 162 -11.00 11.66 -15.05
C SER A 162 -10.14 11.48 -16.30
N ASN A 163 -9.19 10.55 -16.30
CA ASN A 163 -8.36 10.28 -17.47
C ASN A 163 -9.16 9.66 -18.63
N LEU A 164 -10.19 8.87 -18.35
CA LEU A 164 -11.05 8.26 -19.38
C LEU A 164 -12.05 9.24 -20.00
N THR A 165 -12.40 10.31 -19.29
CA THR A 165 -13.35 11.34 -19.75
C THR A 165 -12.66 12.60 -20.28
N GLN A 166 -11.35 12.72 -20.13
CA GLN A 166 -10.58 13.84 -20.64
C GLN A 166 -10.19 13.63 -22.11
N LEU A 167 -10.26 14.71 -22.88
CA LEU A 167 -9.74 14.76 -24.25
C LEU A 167 -8.27 15.21 -24.20
N HIS A 168 -7.39 14.43 -24.80
CA HIS A 168 -5.99 14.81 -24.99
C HIS A 168 -5.72 15.03 -26.48
N TYR A 169 -5.06 16.14 -26.81
CA TYR A 169 -4.59 16.42 -28.15
C TYR A 169 -3.14 15.95 -28.24
N GLU A 170 -2.91 14.91 -29.04
CA GLU A 170 -1.56 14.45 -29.38
C GLU A 170 -1.19 15.09 -30.72
N MET A 171 -0.18 15.95 -30.73
CA MET A 171 0.39 16.47 -31.98
C MET A 171 1.47 15.50 -32.44
N GLU A 172 1.23 14.80 -33.54
CA GLU A 172 2.25 14.00 -34.20
C GLU A 172 3.33 14.94 -34.75
N CYS A 173 4.48 14.96 -34.08
CA CYS A 173 5.71 15.47 -34.67
C CYS A 173 6.30 14.32 -35.48
N PRO A 174 6.54 14.43 -36.80
CA PRO A 174 7.11 13.34 -37.58
C PRO A 174 8.52 13.06 -37.07
N THR A 175 8.67 12.02 -36.24
CA THR A 175 9.96 11.46 -35.90
C THR A 175 10.45 10.69 -37.12
N ALA A 176 11.58 11.12 -37.67
CA ALA A 176 12.31 10.35 -38.67
C ALA A 176 12.49 8.91 -38.17
N ASP A 177 12.20 7.95 -39.05
CA ASP A 177 12.42 6.51 -38.89
C ASP A 177 13.80 6.22 -38.29
N GLU A 178 13.86 5.91 -36.99
CA GLU A 178 14.91 5.04 -36.45
C GLU A 178 14.42 3.60 -36.64
N THR A 179 14.65 3.08 -37.84
CA THR A 179 14.58 1.66 -38.14
C THR A 179 15.50 0.89 -37.20
N ILE A 180 14.92 0.26 -36.19
CA ILE A 180 15.57 -0.80 -35.40
C ILE A 180 15.80 -1.99 -36.34
N PRO A 181 17.05 -2.48 -36.52
CA PRO A 181 17.28 -3.71 -37.25
C PRO A 181 16.63 -4.89 -36.52
N ARG A 182 15.70 -5.55 -37.20
CA ARG A 182 15.20 -6.87 -36.82
C ARG A 182 16.28 -7.90 -37.12
N ASP A 183 16.68 -8.65 -36.11
CA ASP A 183 17.36 -9.92 -36.31
C ASP A 183 16.48 -11.04 -35.74
N GLU A 184 15.99 -11.90 -36.63
CA GLU A 184 15.38 -13.19 -36.29
C GLU A 184 16.35 -14.31 -36.69
N SER A 185 16.36 -15.38 -35.87
CA SER A 185 17.19 -16.60 -35.90
C SER A 185 18.59 -16.41 -35.30
N VAL A 186 18.99 -17.12 -34.23
CA VAL A 186 19.13 -18.58 -34.16
C VAL A 186 18.79 -19.11 -32.75
N THR A 187 17.94 -20.13 -32.72
CA THR A 187 17.75 -21.07 -31.59
C THR A 187 19.00 -21.90 -31.36
N SER A 188 19.45 -22.08 -30.11
CA SER A 188 19.83 -23.38 -29.52
C SER A 188 20.27 -23.25 -28.05
N ALA A 189 19.85 -24.23 -27.26
CA ALA A 189 20.16 -24.39 -25.86
C ALA A 189 21.64 -24.76 -25.62
N GLU A 190 22.18 -24.46 -24.43
CA GLU A 190 22.64 -25.49 -23.50
C GLU A 190 23.07 -24.92 -22.13
N GLN A 191 22.97 -25.80 -21.14
CA GLN A 191 23.24 -25.62 -19.72
C GLN A 191 24.75 -25.49 -19.44
N SER A 192 25.16 -24.77 -18.38
CA SER A 192 25.88 -25.39 -17.25
C SER A 192 26.45 -24.37 -16.24
N GLN A 193 26.21 -24.71 -14.97
CA GLN A 193 27.07 -24.68 -13.78
C GLN A 193 28.20 -23.63 -13.67
N GLY A 194 28.17 -22.88 -12.55
CA GLY A 194 29.16 -21.88 -12.23
C GLY A 194 30.48 -22.41 -11.67
N LYS A 195 31.44 -21.49 -11.50
CA LYS A 195 32.48 -21.57 -10.47
C LYS A 195 33.18 -20.22 -10.31
N ASN A 196 33.38 -19.83 -9.06
CA ASN A 196 34.28 -18.75 -8.65
C ASN A 196 35.68 -18.95 -9.23
N LYS A 197 36.29 -17.86 -9.68
CA LYS A 197 37.75 -17.70 -9.60
C LYS A 197 38.10 -16.22 -9.43
N GLU A 198 38.61 -15.92 -8.25
CA GLU A 198 39.40 -14.72 -7.95
C GLU A 198 40.67 -14.76 -8.81
N VAL A 199 41.02 -13.64 -9.44
CA VAL A 199 42.42 -13.26 -9.73
C VAL A 199 42.52 -11.75 -9.56
N ALA A 200 43.49 -11.35 -8.75
CA ALA A 200 43.86 -9.97 -8.42
C ALA A 200 44.73 -9.33 -9.52
N VAL A 201 44.54 -8.01 -9.69
CA VAL A 201 45.52 -6.89 -9.87
C VAL A 201 46.79 -7.22 -10.68
N ASP A 202 47.12 -6.54 -11.78
CA ASP A 202 47.71 -5.19 -11.78
C ASP A 202 47.84 -4.55 -13.18
N SER A 203 47.73 -3.21 -13.22
CA SER A 203 48.32 -2.22 -14.15
C SER A 203 48.00 -2.27 -15.66
N GLU A 204 47.87 -1.21 -16.45
CA GLU A 204 47.81 0.28 -16.40
C GLU A 204 47.61 0.66 -17.90
N GLU A 205 47.04 1.84 -18.19
CA GLU A 205 46.82 2.47 -19.52
C GLU A 205 45.66 1.94 -20.40
N SER A 206 44.75 2.76 -20.97
CA SER A 206 44.88 4.16 -21.39
C SER A 206 43.75 5.08 -20.87
N ILE A 207 44.16 6.04 -20.05
CA ILE A 207 43.43 7.27 -19.75
C ILE A 207 44.12 8.35 -20.58
N SER A 208 43.67 8.60 -21.80
CA SER A 208 44.23 9.69 -22.62
C SER A 208 43.27 10.33 -23.63
N ASP A 209 42.11 9.75 -23.90
CA ASP A 209 41.20 10.29 -24.95
C ASP A 209 40.02 11.13 -24.44
N LEU A 210 39.77 11.19 -23.12
CA LEU A 210 38.69 12.02 -22.56
C LEU A 210 39.16 13.34 -21.94
N SER A 211 40.47 13.48 -21.66
CA SER A 211 41.06 14.72 -21.15
C SER A 211 41.18 15.81 -22.22
N VAL A 212 41.32 15.42 -23.49
CA VAL A 212 41.59 16.35 -24.59
C VAL A 212 40.33 17.08 -25.09
N SER A 213 39.14 16.51 -24.90
CA SER A 213 37.89 17.16 -25.32
C SER A 213 37.37 18.22 -24.34
N LEU A 214 37.87 18.28 -23.10
CA LEU A 214 37.43 19.29 -22.11
C LEU A 214 38.31 20.55 -22.09
N GLU A 215 39.58 20.46 -22.50
CA GLU A 215 40.49 21.62 -22.52
C GLU A 215 40.17 22.62 -23.65
N LEU A 216 39.47 22.21 -24.71
CA LEU A 216 39.13 23.09 -25.84
C LEU A 216 37.93 24.03 -25.59
N LEU A 217 37.20 23.87 -24.47
CA LEU A 217 36.05 24.72 -24.15
C LEU A 217 36.39 25.84 -23.16
N ASN A 218 37.59 25.82 -22.56
CA ASN A 218 37.95 26.73 -21.47
C ASN A 218 38.64 28.03 -21.94
N LYS A 219 38.29 28.53 -23.13
CA LYS A 219 38.90 29.74 -23.72
C LYS A 219 37.94 30.83 -24.21
N ASN A 220 36.66 30.78 -23.85
CA ASN A 220 35.75 31.90 -24.11
C ASN A 220 35.06 32.33 -22.82
N GLU A 221 35.60 33.38 -22.20
CA GLU A 221 34.83 34.27 -21.35
C GLU A 221 33.59 34.78 -22.11
N GLY A 222 32.43 34.64 -21.48
CA GLY A 222 31.23 35.43 -21.76
C GLY A 222 30.47 35.11 -23.05
N VAL A 223 29.67 34.04 -23.08
CA VAL A 223 28.51 33.97 -23.98
C VAL A 223 27.32 33.28 -23.29
N THR A 224 26.39 34.12 -22.83
CA THR A 224 24.96 33.78 -22.78
C THR A 224 24.46 33.53 -24.21
N ALA A 225 24.35 32.28 -24.64
CA ALA A 225 23.43 31.86 -25.72
C ALA A 225 23.33 30.32 -25.77
N PRO A 226 22.11 29.75 -25.75
CA PRO A 226 21.90 28.31 -25.88
C PRO A 226 22.09 27.90 -27.34
N SER A 227 23.06 27.01 -27.59
CA SER A 227 23.22 26.40 -28.90
C SER A 227 22.13 25.33 -29.10
N SER A 228 21.09 25.68 -29.86
CA SER A 228 20.36 24.83 -30.80
C SER A 228 20.02 23.39 -30.36
N LYS A 229 18.74 23.20 -29.96
CA LYS A 229 17.98 21.93 -29.91
C LYS A 229 18.38 20.92 -28.80
N ASN A 230 18.40 21.39 -27.57
CA ASN A 230 18.03 20.73 -26.31
C ASN A 230 18.83 21.44 -25.21
N GLU A 231 18.16 22.16 -24.31
CA GLU A 231 18.78 22.94 -23.22
C GLU A 231 19.34 22.05 -22.09
N THR A 232 19.90 20.88 -22.44
CA THR A 232 20.47 19.93 -21.49
C THR A 232 21.92 20.29 -21.20
N THR A 233 22.20 20.73 -19.97
CA THR A 233 23.59 20.95 -19.50
C THR A 233 24.28 19.61 -19.19
N PRO A 234 25.62 19.55 -19.19
CA PRO A 234 26.35 18.34 -18.78
C PRO A 234 25.99 17.87 -17.35
N LEU A 235 25.56 18.79 -16.48
CA LEU A 235 25.06 18.45 -15.15
C LEU A 235 23.72 17.69 -15.19
N HIS A 236 22.85 17.95 -16.18
CA HIS A 236 21.64 17.14 -16.41
C HIS A 236 21.97 15.73 -16.87
N GLU A 237 23.00 15.57 -17.71
CA GLU A 237 23.44 14.25 -18.19
C GLU A 237 24.10 13.42 -17.09
N ALA A 238 24.92 14.05 -16.24
CA ALA A 238 25.49 13.41 -15.06
C ALA A 238 24.40 12.95 -14.07
N ALA A 239 23.38 13.78 -13.84
CA ALA A 239 22.26 13.43 -12.97
C ALA A 239 21.38 12.31 -13.54
N LYS A 240 21.21 12.26 -14.87
CA LYS A 240 20.45 11.21 -15.57
C LYS A 240 21.21 9.88 -15.65
N SER A 241 22.54 9.92 -15.81
CA SER A 241 23.39 8.74 -15.98
C SER A 241 23.62 7.94 -14.69
N GLY A 242 23.27 8.50 -13.54
CA GLY A 242 23.42 7.79 -12.26
C GLY A 242 24.76 8.03 -11.56
N ASN A 243 25.66 8.85 -12.14
CA ASN A 243 27.04 8.98 -11.68
C ASN A 243 27.20 10.09 -10.62
N ALA A 244 27.22 9.68 -9.35
CA ALA A 244 27.35 10.58 -8.21
C ALA A 244 28.70 11.34 -8.18
N GLN A 245 29.79 10.69 -8.64
CA GLN A 245 31.13 11.27 -8.63
C GLN A 245 31.27 12.36 -9.69
N LEU A 246 30.86 12.07 -10.93
CA LEU A 246 30.83 13.04 -12.03
C LEU A 246 29.93 14.25 -11.69
N THR A 247 28.80 14.01 -11.02
CA THR A 247 27.90 15.09 -10.58
C THR A 247 28.58 16.01 -9.56
N LEU A 248 29.36 15.47 -8.62
CA LEU A 248 30.10 16.26 -7.64
C LEU A 248 31.20 17.09 -8.30
N GLU A 249 31.98 16.49 -9.20
CA GLU A 249 33.07 17.17 -9.91
C GLU A 249 32.55 18.33 -10.76
N LEU A 250 31.42 18.16 -11.47
CA LEU A 250 30.79 19.24 -12.24
C LEU A 250 30.27 20.37 -11.34
N LEU A 251 29.75 20.04 -10.15
CA LEU A 251 29.33 21.05 -9.17
C LEU A 251 30.54 21.83 -8.61
N GLU A 252 31.66 21.15 -8.36
CA GLU A 252 32.92 21.76 -7.92
C GLU A 252 33.54 22.67 -8.98
N GLN A 253 33.37 22.33 -10.27
CA GLN A 253 33.77 23.17 -11.41
C GLN A 253 32.89 24.43 -11.57
N GLY A 254 31.85 24.60 -10.76
CA GLY A 254 31.03 25.82 -10.74
C GLY A 254 29.84 25.81 -11.70
N LEU A 255 29.40 24.64 -12.18
CA LEU A 255 28.21 24.56 -13.01
C LEU A 255 26.93 24.82 -12.19
N ASP A 256 26.08 25.70 -12.70
CA ASP A 256 24.86 26.11 -12.01
C ASP A 256 23.82 24.98 -11.92
N PRO A 257 23.42 24.56 -10.70
CA PRO A 257 22.38 23.54 -10.50
C PRO A 257 20.96 24.07 -10.71
N CYS A 258 20.80 25.37 -10.94
CA CYS A 258 19.50 26.04 -11.11
C CYS A 258 18.99 26.02 -12.56
N ILE A 259 19.86 25.66 -13.52
CA ILE A 259 19.50 25.65 -14.93
C ILE A 259 18.42 24.61 -15.18
N ARG A 260 17.40 24.97 -15.96
CA ARG A 260 16.29 24.08 -16.32
C ARG A 260 16.47 23.58 -17.75
N ASP A 261 16.26 22.29 -17.94
CA ASP A 261 16.15 21.64 -19.26
C ASP A 261 14.89 22.16 -20.01
N ALA A 262 14.75 21.85 -21.29
CA ALA A 262 13.62 22.19 -22.16
C ALA A 262 12.24 21.73 -21.62
N ARG A 263 12.24 20.82 -20.62
CA ARG A 263 11.06 20.34 -19.89
C ARG A 263 10.79 21.09 -18.58
N GLY A 264 11.52 22.16 -18.31
CA GLY A 264 11.44 22.96 -17.08
C GLY A 264 11.96 22.25 -15.83
N LYS A 265 12.78 21.19 -15.98
CA LYS A 265 13.30 20.39 -14.86
C LYS A 265 14.74 20.75 -14.56
N THR A 266 15.09 20.86 -13.29
CA THR A 266 16.48 21.02 -12.83
C THR A 266 17.22 19.67 -12.86
N PRO A 267 18.57 19.66 -12.84
CA PRO A 267 19.37 18.43 -12.74
C PRO A 267 18.96 17.57 -11.53
N TYR A 268 18.60 18.21 -10.41
CA TYR A 268 18.11 17.52 -9.21
C TYR A 268 16.83 16.72 -9.46
N LEU A 269 15.88 17.27 -10.22
CA LEU A 269 14.61 16.60 -10.56
C LEU A 269 14.77 15.48 -11.60
N LEU A 270 15.86 15.50 -12.37
CA LEU A 270 16.21 14.39 -13.27
C LEU A 270 16.87 13.22 -12.54
N ALA A 271 17.47 13.45 -11.37
CA ALA A 271 18.12 12.40 -10.59
C ALA A 271 17.09 11.39 -10.03
N SER A 272 17.12 10.16 -10.53
CA SER A 272 16.31 9.03 -10.01
C SER A 272 16.88 8.47 -8.71
N ASP A 273 18.20 8.47 -8.56
CA ASP A 273 18.89 7.82 -7.46
C ASP A 273 18.95 8.67 -6.20
N LYS A 274 18.83 7.99 -5.05
CA LYS A 274 18.91 8.63 -3.74
C LYS A 274 20.29 9.23 -3.49
N GLU A 275 21.35 8.58 -3.97
CA GLU A 275 22.73 9.03 -3.74
C GLU A 275 23.02 10.34 -4.46
N ILE A 276 22.59 10.50 -5.71
CA ILE A 276 22.78 11.74 -6.48
C ILE A 276 21.97 12.89 -5.86
N ARG A 277 20.72 12.63 -5.47
CA ARG A 277 19.96 13.65 -4.72
C ARG A 277 20.65 14.02 -3.40
N ASN A 278 21.33 13.08 -2.76
CA ASN A 278 22.11 13.35 -1.56
C ASN A 278 23.40 14.12 -1.88
N THR A 279 24.08 13.90 -3.02
CA THR A 279 25.25 14.70 -3.41
C THR A 279 24.89 16.17 -3.61
N PHE A 280 23.80 16.48 -4.31
CA PHE A 280 23.28 17.86 -4.40
C PHE A 280 22.98 18.47 -3.02
N ARG A 281 22.36 17.69 -2.12
CA ARG A 281 22.04 18.15 -0.75
C ARG A 281 23.26 18.32 0.15
N ARG A 282 24.32 17.51 -0.05
CA ARG A 282 25.62 17.63 0.64
C ARG A 282 26.37 18.86 0.13
N PHE A 283 26.41 19.05 -1.19
CA PHE A 283 27.07 20.18 -1.82
C PHE A 283 26.39 21.51 -1.48
N MET A 284 25.06 21.52 -1.37
CA MET A 284 24.29 22.66 -0.83
C MET A 284 24.65 22.99 0.61
N ALA A 285 24.85 21.98 1.47
CA ALA A 285 25.25 22.20 2.86
C ALA A 285 26.63 22.88 2.99
N LEU A 286 27.51 22.63 2.01
CA LEU A 286 28.85 23.24 1.94
C LEU A 286 28.82 24.64 1.29
N ASN A 287 27.81 24.96 0.51
CA ASN A 287 27.75 26.17 -0.32
C ASN A 287 26.36 26.84 -0.24
N LEU A 288 25.91 27.19 0.96
CA LEU A 288 24.59 27.78 1.19
C LEU A 288 24.39 29.12 0.46
N ASP A 289 25.45 29.90 0.25
CA ASP A 289 25.37 31.27 -0.28
C ASP A 289 25.69 31.39 -1.78
N LYS A 290 26.14 30.31 -2.44
CA LYS A 290 26.65 30.39 -3.83
C LYS A 290 25.56 30.35 -4.90
N TRP A 291 24.42 29.70 -4.63
CA TRP A 291 23.32 29.55 -5.59
C TRP A 291 21.96 29.69 -4.90
N ASP A 292 20.94 30.07 -5.66
CA ASP A 292 19.55 30.03 -5.19
C ASP A 292 19.05 28.58 -5.19
N TRP A 293 19.31 27.89 -4.08
CA TRP A 293 18.92 26.50 -3.88
C TRP A 293 17.41 26.25 -3.90
N HIS A 294 16.61 27.31 -3.69
CA HIS A 294 15.16 27.22 -3.81
C HIS A 294 14.76 27.11 -5.30
N ALA A 295 15.42 27.87 -6.18
CA ALA A 295 15.25 27.77 -7.62
C ALA A 295 15.77 26.44 -8.21
N ALA A 296 16.74 25.78 -7.54
CA ALA A 296 17.26 24.47 -7.91
C ALA A 296 16.34 23.28 -7.54
N ASP A 297 15.20 23.53 -6.88
CA ASP A 297 14.25 22.52 -6.39
C ASP A 297 14.87 21.51 -5.38
N VAL A 298 15.91 21.91 -4.63
CA VAL A 298 16.58 21.06 -3.62
C VAL A 298 15.96 21.31 -2.22
N PRO A 299 15.18 20.37 -1.65
CA PRO A 299 14.27 20.70 -0.54
C PRO A 299 14.89 21.00 0.83
N SER A 300 16.11 20.51 1.14
CA SER A 300 16.76 20.73 2.45
C SER A 300 18.19 20.20 2.47
N ALA A 301 19.11 20.90 3.14
CA ALA A 301 20.53 20.51 3.21
C ALA A 301 20.67 19.20 3.98
N LEU A 302 21.47 18.27 3.46
CA LEU A 302 21.77 17.02 4.17
C LEU A 302 23.19 17.11 4.71
N THR A 303 23.32 17.52 5.96
CA THR A 303 24.61 17.55 6.65
C THR A 303 25.05 16.14 7.00
N LYS A 304 26.37 15.94 7.08
CA LYS A 304 26.99 14.66 7.46
C LYS A 304 26.49 14.17 8.83
N GLU A 305 26.34 15.10 9.79
CA GLU A 305 25.81 14.81 11.12
C GLU A 305 24.34 14.35 11.10
N MET A 306 23.51 14.92 10.22
CA MET A 306 22.12 14.49 10.05
C MET A 306 22.02 13.08 9.44
N GLU A 307 22.91 12.73 8.51
CA GLU A 307 22.95 11.39 7.92
C GLU A 307 23.36 10.32 8.94
N GLU A 308 24.37 10.61 9.74
CA GLU A 308 24.82 9.72 10.83
C GLU A 308 23.74 9.54 11.89
N SER A 309 23.02 10.61 12.27
CA SER A 309 21.90 10.50 13.22
C SER A 309 20.71 9.70 12.66
N GLN A 310 20.41 9.81 11.35
CA GLN A 310 19.38 9.01 10.70
C GLN A 310 19.79 7.54 10.61
N ALA A 311 21.05 7.26 10.29
CA ALA A 311 21.61 5.90 10.26
C ALA A 311 21.58 5.28 11.66
N ALA A 312 21.97 6.03 12.70
CA ALA A 312 21.92 5.59 14.09
C ALA A 312 20.47 5.30 14.53
N LYS A 313 19.52 6.21 14.28
CA LYS A 313 18.08 6.01 14.58
C LYS A 313 17.51 4.80 13.85
N GLN A 314 17.92 4.57 12.61
CA GLN A 314 17.45 3.41 11.82
C GLN A 314 18.06 2.09 12.34
N ALA A 315 19.35 2.08 12.66
CA ALA A 315 20.05 0.94 13.25
C ALA A 315 19.46 0.57 14.63
N GLU A 316 19.15 1.55 15.47
CA GLU A 316 18.50 1.34 16.76
C GLU A 316 17.09 0.72 16.60
N LYS A 317 16.28 1.25 15.68
CA LYS A 317 14.95 0.70 15.37
C LYS A 317 15.04 -0.74 14.89
N ASP A 318 16.01 -1.07 14.06
CA ASP A 318 16.16 -2.42 13.52
C ASP A 318 16.77 -3.40 14.55
N ALA A 319 17.67 -2.93 15.42
CA ALA A 319 18.13 -3.67 16.59
C ALA A 319 16.97 -3.99 17.55
N LYS A 320 16.11 -3.00 17.87
CA LYS A 320 14.92 -3.18 18.72
C LYS A 320 13.92 -4.19 18.12
N LYS A 321 13.68 -4.15 16.81
CA LYS A 321 12.85 -5.15 16.10
C LYS A 321 13.46 -6.55 16.18
N LYS A 322 14.79 -6.66 15.98
CA LYS A 322 15.52 -7.95 16.04
C LYS A 322 15.48 -8.53 17.45
N ALA A 323 15.63 -7.71 18.49
CA ALA A 323 15.51 -8.12 19.89
C ALA A 323 14.08 -8.62 20.20
N ARG A 324 13.04 -7.86 19.83
CA ARG A 324 11.64 -8.26 20.02
C ARG A 324 11.30 -9.57 19.27
N ALA A 325 11.86 -9.77 18.09
CA ALA A 325 11.67 -11.01 17.33
C ALA A 325 12.36 -12.22 17.99
N LYS A 326 13.56 -12.04 18.57
CA LYS A 326 14.25 -13.09 19.34
C LYS A 326 13.45 -13.48 20.59
N GLU A 327 12.97 -12.50 21.35
CA GLU A 327 12.14 -12.72 22.54
C GLU A 327 10.83 -13.46 22.19
N LEU A 328 10.13 -13.02 21.15
CA LEU A 328 8.91 -13.69 20.68
C LEU A 328 9.17 -15.14 20.24
N LYS A 329 10.33 -15.43 19.65
CA LYS A 329 10.72 -16.80 19.25
C LYS A 329 11.01 -17.68 20.47
N LYS A 330 11.67 -17.14 21.52
CA LYS A 330 11.90 -17.85 22.78
C LYS A 330 10.58 -18.18 23.48
N LEU A 331 9.68 -17.20 23.60
CA LEU A 331 8.33 -17.38 24.17
C LEU A 331 7.52 -18.46 23.45
N LYS A 332 7.55 -18.47 22.10
CA LYS A 332 6.88 -19.52 21.31
C LYS A 332 7.45 -20.91 21.57
N LYS A 333 8.78 -21.04 21.63
CA LYS A 333 9.45 -22.33 21.91
C LYS A 333 9.16 -22.83 23.33
N ALA A 334 9.09 -21.93 24.32
CA ALA A 334 8.72 -22.25 25.68
C ALA A 334 7.27 -22.74 25.78
N ARG A 335 6.32 -22.03 25.14
CA ARG A 335 4.91 -22.42 25.09
C ARG A 335 4.69 -23.76 24.40
N GLU A 336 5.41 -24.03 23.31
CA GLU A 336 5.34 -25.33 22.62
C GLU A 336 5.88 -26.48 23.48
N LYS A 337 6.94 -26.24 24.28
CA LYS A 337 7.46 -27.23 25.21
C LYS A 337 6.46 -27.52 26.34
N GLU A 338 5.86 -26.48 26.91
CA GLU A 338 4.85 -26.60 27.96
C GLU A 338 3.58 -27.32 27.45
N GLU A 339 3.17 -27.06 26.21
CA GLU A 339 2.04 -27.76 25.59
C GLU A 339 2.32 -29.25 25.39
N LYS A 340 3.53 -29.61 24.93
CA LYS A 340 3.96 -31.02 24.81
C LYS A 340 4.07 -31.72 26.16
N GLU A 341 4.50 -31.03 27.22
CA GLU A 341 4.56 -31.59 28.58
C GLU A 341 3.15 -31.82 29.14
N LYS A 342 2.22 -30.88 28.93
CA LYS A 342 0.80 -31.04 29.31
C LYS A 342 0.13 -32.17 28.55
N GLU A 343 0.43 -32.35 27.27
CA GLU A 343 -0.10 -33.46 26.46
C GLU A 343 0.42 -34.82 26.96
N LYS A 344 1.71 -34.93 27.27
CA LYS A 344 2.29 -36.15 27.88
C LYS A 344 1.69 -36.48 29.25
N ALA A 345 1.50 -35.47 30.11
CA ALA A 345 0.87 -35.66 31.42
C ALA A 345 -0.58 -36.15 31.31
N LYS A 346 -1.34 -35.61 30.34
CA LYS A 346 -2.71 -36.08 30.06
C LYS A 346 -2.73 -37.52 29.54
N ALA A 347 -1.79 -37.89 28.66
CA ALA A 347 -1.69 -39.26 28.15
C ALA A 347 -1.34 -40.28 29.27
N GLN A 348 -0.45 -39.92 30.19
CA GLN A 348 -0.10 -40.76 31.34
C GLN A 348 -1.27 -40.91 32.33
N ALA A 349 -2.03 -39.84 32.57
CA ALA A 349 -3.23 -39.90 33.42
C ALA A 349 -4.32 -40.82 32.83
N SER A 350 -4.47 -40.85 31.50
CA SER A 350 -5.43 -41.77 30.83
C SER A 350 -5.01 -43.25 30.90
N GLN A 351 -3.71 -43.57 30.96
CA GLN A 351 -3.24 -44.95 31.09
C GLN A 351 -3.38 -45.51 32.52
N ALA A 352 -3.34 -44.65 33.54
CA ALA A 352 -3.55 -45.06 34.94
C ALA A 352 -5.02 -45.44 35.23
N GLN A 353 -5.99 -44.93 34.46
CA GLN A 353 -7.40 -45.32 34.59
C GLN A 353 -7.70 -46.69 33.96
N THR A 354 -6.82 -47.22 33.11
CA THR A 354 -6.99 -48.56 32.49
C THR A 354 -6.40 -49.72 33.31
N SER A 355 -5.63 -49.46 34.37
CA SER A 355 -4.96 -50.51 35.17
C SER A 355 -5.63 -50.85 36.52
N MET A 356 -6.77 -50.25 36.87
CA MET A 356 -7.53 -50.58 38.11
C MET A 356 -8.75 -51.49 37.89
N GLY A 357 -8.86 -52.16 36.73
CA GLY A 357 -10.03 -52.99 36.36
C GLY A 357 -9.85 -54.51 36.44
N GLN A 358 -8.76 -55.04 36.99
CA GLN A 358 -8.49 -56.49 37.02
C GLN A 358 -8.38 -57.04 38.46
N MET A 359 -9.48 -57.03 39.22
CA MET A 359 -9.74 -58.02 40.27
C MET A 359 -11.23 -58.01 40.61
N ALA A 360 -12.05 -58.63 39.78
CA ALA A 360 -13.31 -59.23 40.23
C ALA A 360 -13.88 -60.16 39.16
N ASN A 361 -14.04 -61.41 39.60
CA ASN A 361 -15.11 -62.34 39.24
C ASN A 361 -14.74 -63.53 38.34
N ARG A 362 -14.46 -64.62 39.04
CA ARG A 362 -14.49 -66.01 38.61
C ARG A 362 -15.96 -66.44 38.71
N THR A 363 -16.59 -66.86 37.61
CA THR A 363 -17.52 -68.02 37.51
C THR A 363 -18.41 -67.95 36.26
N THR A 364 -18.58 -69.13 35.66
CA THR A 364 -19.67 -69.59 34.77
C THR A 364 -19.65 -69.21 33.27
N SER A 365 -19.86 -70.28 32.51
CA SER A 365 -19.87 -70.51 31.07
C SER A 365 -20.93 -69.75 30.26
N MET A 366 -20.56 -69.26 29.06
CA MET A 366 -21.17 -69.59 27.75
C MET A 366 -20.52 -68.73 26.64
N PRO A 367 -20.28 -69.26 25.41
CA PRO A 367 -19.60 -68.55 24.34
C PRO A 367 -20.58 -67.85 23.38
N GLY A 368 -20.27 -66.59 23.04
CA GLY A 368 -20.84 -65.91 21.88
C GLY A 368 -21.51 -64.58 22.20
N LEU A 369 -20.81 -63.46 21.94
CA LEU A 369 -21.37 -62.17 21.53
C LEU A 369 -20.23 -61.27 21.05
N LYS A 370 -20.28 -60.91 19.76
CA LYS A 370 -19.32 -60.01 19.10
C LYS A 370 -19.46 -58.58 19.66
N PRO A 371 -18.40 -57.75 19.63
CA PRO A 371 -18.50 -56.34 20.01
C PRO A 371 -19.52 -55.63 19.11
N LYS A 372 -20.44 -54.86 19.69
CA LYS A 372 -21.40 -54.02 18.94
C LYS A 372 -20.63 -53.07 18.03
N HIS A 373 -20.69 -53.31 16.72
CA HIS A 373 -20.36 -52.30 15.71
C HIS A 373 -21.35 -51.14 15.86
N GLN A 374 -20.87 -49.96 16.24
CA GLN A 374 -21.67 -48.74 16.16
C GLN A 374 -22.05 -48.48 14.71
N THR A 375 -23.33 -48.21 14.47
CA THR A 375 -23.84 -47.96 13.12
C THR A 375 -23.26 -46.65 12.59
N PRO A 376 -23.05 -46.50 11.25
CA PRO A 376 -22.53 -45.26 10.67
C PRO A 376 -23.31 -43.98 11.06
N GLN A 377 -24.60 -44.12 11.36
CA GLN A 377 -25.43 -43.02 11.88
C GLN A 377 -25.01 -42.55 13.28
N GLN A 378 -24.63 -43.45 14.20
CA GLN A 378 -24.21 -43.09 15.55
C GLN A 378 -22.88 -42.30 15.54
N ILE A 379 -21.97 -42.62 14.61
CA ILE A 379 -20.69 -41.91 14.45
C ILE A 379 -20.91 -40.48 13.92
N LEU A 380 -21.88 -40.28 13.01
CA LEU A 380 -22.22 -38.96 12.48
C LEU A 380 -22.87 -38.07 13.53
N ILE A 381 -23.77 -38.63 14.34
CA ILE A 381 -24.40 -37.93 15.47
C ILE A 381 -23.35 -37.51 16.50
N ALA A 382 -22.43 -38.42 16.88
CA ALA A 382 -21.35 -38.10 17.81
C ALA A 382 -20.40 -37.00 17.28
N LYS A 383 -20.09 -36.99 15.98
CA LYS A 383 -19.27 -35.94 15.35
C LYS A 383 -19.99 -34.60 15.28
N GLU A 384 -21.31 -34.61 15.10
CA GLU A 384 -22.11 -33.39 15.09
C GLU A 384 -22.25 -32.79 16.49
N GLU A 385 -22.47 -33.62 17.51
CA GLU A 385 -22.45 -33.19 18.92
C GLU A 385 -21.09 -32.62 19.34
N GLU A 386 -19.99 -33.22 18.89
CA GLU A 386 -18.64 -32.68 19.16
C GLU A 386 -18.43 -31.31 18.50
N ARG A 387 -18.94 -31.13 17.28
CA ARG A 387 -18.90 -29.85 16.57
C ARG A 387 -19.70 -28.77 17.30
N GLN A 388 -20.90 -29.13 17.78
CA GLN A 388 -21.76 -28.23 18.54
C GLN A 388 -21.13 -27.85 19.89
N ARG A 389 -20.48 -28.78 20.59
CA ARG A 389 -19.74 -28.46 21.83
C ARG A 389 -18.58 -27.49 21.59
N LYS A 390 -17.81 -27.66 20.51
CA LYS A 390 -16.73 -26.73 20.15
C LYS A 390 -17.24 -25.32 19.83
N LEU A 391 -18.37 -25.22 19.13
CA LEU A 391 -19.02 -23.93 18.83
C LEU A 391 -19.58 -23.27 20.10
N ALA A 392 -20.13 -24.05 21.03
CA ALA A 392 -20.59 -23.56 22.33
C ALA A 392 -19.42 -23.04 23.18
N GLU A 393 -18.31 -23.78 23.24
CA GLU A 393 -17.08 -23.36 23.94
C GLU A 393 -16.48 -22.08 23.31
N GLU A 394 -16.48 -21.96 21.98
CA GLU A 394 -16.04 -20.72 21.31
C GLU A 394 -16.97 -19.55 21.64
N ARG A 395 -18.29 -19.77 21.65
CA ARG A 395 -19.29 -18.76 21.99
C ARG A 395 -19.14 -18.29 23.44
N GLU A 396 -18.94 -19.22 24.37
CA GLU A 396 -18.70 -18.94 25.78
C GLU A 396 -17.39 -18.17 25.97
N LYS A 397 -16.32 -18.58 25.30
CA LYS A 397 -15.03 -17.85 25.33
C LYS A 397 -15.14 -16.44 24.76
N ARG A 398 -15.97 -16.24 23.74
CA ARG A 398 -16.25 -14.93 23.15
C ARG A 398 -17.11 -14.06 24.09
N ALA A 399 -18.08 -14.66 24.79
CA ALA A 399 -18.88 -13.98 25.81
C ALA A 399 -18.01 -13.55 26.99
N ALA A 400 -17.18 -14.44 27.55
CA ALA A 400 -16.26 -14.12 28.65
C ALA A 400 -15.24 -13.02 28.27
N ALA A 401 -14.80 -12.98 27.01
CA ALA A 401 -13.94 -11.91 26.51
C ALA A 401 -14.67 -10.56 26.39
N ALA A 402 -15.96 -10.58 26.04
CA ALA A 402 -16.81 -9.38 26.00
C ALA A 402 -17.11 -8.86 27.43
N GLU A 403 -17.42 -9.76 28.36
CA GLU A 403 -17.64 -9.43 29.78
C GLU A 403 -16.39 -8.81 30.41
N ARG A 404 -15.19 -9.34 30.13
CA ARG A 404 -13.93 -8.71 30.60
C ARG A 404 -13.72 -7.30 30.03
N ARG A 405 -14.15 -7.04 28.79
CA ARG A 405 -14.06 -5.70 28.19
C ARG A 405 -15.06 -4.75 28.83
N LEU A 406 -16.29 -5.21 29.10
CA LEU A 406 -17.30 -4.42 29.79
C LEU A 406 -16.90 -4.15 31.24
N ALA A 407 -16.34 -5.12 31.96
CA ALA A 407 -15.81 -4.94 33.31
C ALA A 407 -14.62 -3.96 33.35
N ALA A 408 -13.72 -4.00 32.35
CA ALA A 408 -12.61 -3.05 32.24
C ALA A 408 -13.10 -1.62 31.97
N LEU A 409 -14.14 -1.44 31.14
CA LEU A 409 -14.76 -0.14 30.90
C LEU A 409 -15.51 0.36 32.14
N ALA A 410 -16.20 -0.52 32.86
CA ALA A 410 -16.87 -0.18 34.11
C ALA A 410 -15.87 0.25 35.20
N ALA A 411 -14.73 -0.43 35.31
CA ALA A 411 -13.64 -0.06 36.21
C ALA A 411 -13.00 1.30 35.85
N GLN A 412 -12.90 1.63 34.56
CA GLN A 412 -12.44 2.95 34.12
C GLN A 412 -13.46 4.05 34.43
N SER A 413 -14.76 3.77 34.34
CA SER A 413 -15.82 4.74 34.70
C SER A 413 -15.96 4.96 36.21
N ALA A 414 -15.64 3.96 37.04
CA ALA A 414 -15.70 4.07 38.50
C ALA A 414 -14.51 4.86 39.10
N GLY A 415 -13.43 5.07 38.33
CA GLY A 415 -12.23 5.80 38.79
C GLY A 415 -12.30 7.33 38.66
N ILE A 416 -13.41 7.91 38.19
CA ILE A 416 -13.50 9.35 37.85
C ILE A 416 -14.39 10.14 38.85
N SER A 417 -15.04 9.47 39.81
CA SER A 417 -16.02 10.12 40.69
C SER A 417 -15.58 10.12 42.15
N GLY A 418 -14.64 10.99 42.52
CA GLY A 418 -14.30 11.18 43.94
C GLY A 418 -13.28 12.28 44.20
N ALA A 419 -13.73 13.54 44.31
CA ALA A 419 -13.37 14.48 45.39
C ALA A 419 -13.85 15.91 45.05
N THR A 420 -14.74 16.43 45.90
CA THR A 420 -15.26 17.80 45.95
C THR A 420 -14.34 18.75 46.73
N ALA A 421 -14.42 20.06 46.39
CA ALA A 421 -13.80 21.26 47.00
C ALA A 421 -14.22 21.51 48.49
N PRO A 422 -13.83 22.60 49.22
CA PRO A 422 -13.19 23.88 48.82
C PRO A 422 -12.16 24.52 49.81
N ALA A 423 -11.51 25.64 49.44
CA ALA A 423 -11.32 26.88 50.25
C ALA A 423 -10.27 27.85 49.65
N ALA A 424 -10.44 29.13 49.97
CA ALA A 424 -9.89 30.35 49.38
C ALA A 424 -8.39 30.64 49.63
N GLY A 425 -7.78 31.44 48.73
CA GLY A 425 -6.48 32.08 48.94
C GLY A 425 -6.03 32.88 47.71
N ASN A 426 -6.01 34.21 47.83
CA ASN A 426 -5.56 35.18 46.82
C ASN A 426 -4.11 34.94 46.35
N SER A 427 -3.86 35.00 45.04
CA SER A 427 -2.74 35.76 44.45
C SER A 427 -2.81 35.75 42.92
N ALA A 428 -2.39 36.87 42.34
CA ALA A 428 -2.48 37.19 40.92
C ALA A 428 -1.71 36.23 40.02
N GLN A 429 -2.35 35.73 38.95
CA GLN A 429 -1.68 35.26 37.72
C GLN A 429 -2.72 35.03 36.60
N LYS A 430 -2.42 35.61 35.42
CA LYS A 430 -2.96 35.37 34.06
C LYS A 430 -4.36 34.74 33.93
N ALA A 431 -5.30 35.55 33.44
CA ALA A 431 -6.62 35.14 33.00
C ALA A 431 -6.57 33.91 32.06
N ALA A 432 -7.40 32.90 32.36
CA ALA A 432 -7.64 31.74 31.52
C ALA A 432 -8.26 32.17 30.17
N PRO A 433 -7.96 31.47 29.07
CA PRO A 433 -8.49 31.82 27.76
C PRO A 433 -9.99 31.53 27.71
N ASP A 434 -10.77 32.52 27.29
CA ASP A 434 -12.20 32.36 27.03
C ASP A 434 -12.46 31.15 26.13
N ASP A 435 -13.41 30.29 26.52
CA ASP A 435 -13.77 29.02 25.86
C ASP A 435 -14.35 29.20 24.43
N ASN A 436 -14.36 30.45 23.95
CA ASN A 436 -14.80 30.88 22.63
C ASN A 436 -13.73 31.65 21.84
N SER A 437 -12.44 31.45 22.14
CA SER A 437 -11.30 32.06 21.46
C SER A 437 -10.38 31.02 20.81
N CYS A 438 -9.69 31.41 19.74
CA CYS A 438 -8.76 30.55 19.02
C CYS A 438 -7.48 30.32 19.83
N SER A 439 -7.08 29.06 20.04
CA SER A 439 -5.90 28.70 20.85
C SER A 439 -4.55 29.14 20.26
N CYS A 440 -4.50 29.49 18.97
CA CYS A 440 -3.29 29.99 18.31
C CYS A 440 -3.18 31.54 18.32
N CYS A 441 -4.18 32.23 17.79
CA CYS A 441 -4.16 33.69 17.61
C CYS A 441 -5.07 34.46 18.57
N PHE A 442 -5.72 33.78 19.52
CA PHE A 442 -6.66 34.34 20.51
C PHE A 442 -7.87 35.10 19.94
N ALA A 443 -8.11 35.02 18.63
CA ALA A 443 -9.27 35.65 18.00
C ALA A 443 -10.59 34.99 18.41
N SER A 444 -11.66 35.79 18.55
CA SER A 444 -12.99 35.28 18.88
C SER A 444 -13.55 34.33 17.81
N LEU A 445 -14.16 33.24 18.27
CA LEU A 445 -14.79 32.19 17.47
C LEU A 445 -16.32 32.38 17.37
N ALA A 446 -16.87 33.46 17.94
CA ALA A 446 -18.29 33.76 17.87
C ALA A 446 -18.76 33.85 16.40
N GLY A 447 -19.79 33.05 16.05
CA GLY A 447 -20.37 33.02 14.70
C GLY A 447 -19.56 32.23 13.66
N LYS A 448 -18.47 31.57 14.04
CA LYS A 448 -17.67 30.70 13.15
C LYS A 448 -17.73 29.26 13.63
N VAL A 449 -17.63 28.29 12.71
CA VAL A 449 -17.48 26.86 13.06
C VAL A 449 -16.00 26.59 13.34
N PRO A 450 -15.58 26.32 14.59
CA PRO A 450 -14.17 26.18 14.92
C PRO A 450 -13.60 24.84 14.44
N PHE A 451 -12.34 24.84 14.02
CA PHE A 451 -11.57 23.61 13.82
C PHE A 451 -11.09 23.09 15.18
N HIS A 452 -11.15 21.78 15.39
CA HIS A 452 -10.80 21.16 16.66
C HIS A 452 -9.64 20.18 16.47
N ARG A 453 -8.62 20.27 17.33
CA ARG A 453 -7.53 19.29 17.38
C ARG A 453 -7.11 19.10 18.84
N TYR A 454 -7.33 17.88 19.36
CA TYR A 454 -7.24 17.59 20.80
C TYR A 454 -8.18 18.50 21.60
N ASN A 455 -7.67 19.14 22.66
CA ASN A 455 -8.42 20.04 23.53
C ASN A 455 -8.39 21.51 23.06
N TYR A 456 -7.90 21.78 21.84
CA TYR A 456 -7.72 23.13 21.31
C TYR A 456 -8.71 23.45 20.17
N LYS A 457 -9.15 24.71 20.13
CA LYS A 457 -10.11 25.26 19.15
C LYS A 457 -9.41 26.31 18.27
N TYR A 458 -9.66 26.30 16.97
CA TYR A 458 -8.97 27.15 16.01
C TYR A 458 -9.94 27.86 15.05
N CYS A 459 -9.62 29.10 14.68
CA CYS A 459 -10.40 29.88 13.72
C CYS A 459 -10.15 29.48 12.25
N SER A 460 -9.03 28.80 11.97
CA SER A 460 -8.63 28.35 10.63
C SER A 460 -7.70 27.13 10.70
N THR A 461 -7.58 26.41 9.57
CA THR A 461 -6.61 25.32 9.42
C THR A 461 -5.15 25.81 9.52
N THR A 462 -4.88 27.05 9.12
CA THR A 462 -3.55 27.68 9.26
C THR A 462 -3.16 27.83 10.73
N CYS A 463 -4.07 28.37 11.56
CA CYS A 463 -3.86 28.49 13.01
C CYS A 463 -3.67 27.12 13.70
N MET A 464 -4.32 26.08 13.21
CA MET A 464 -4.14 24.71 13.73
C MET A 464 -2.73 24.16 13.44
N HIS A 465 -2.16 24.43 12.26
CA HIS A 465 -0.82 23.97 11.90
C HIS A 465 0.27 24.77 12.61
N LEU A 466 0.16 26.11 12.64
CA LEU A 466 1.13 26.97 13.32
C LEU A 466 1.22 26.66 14.82
N HIS A 467 0.08 26.49 15.50
CA HIS A 467 0.08 26.10 16.91
C HIS A 467 0.61 24.67 17.13
N SER A 468 0.48 23.79 16.14
CA SER A 468 1.07 22.45 16.20
C SER A 468 2.59 22.47 16.09
N GLU A 469 3.17 23.43 15.35
CA GLU A 469 4.61 23.62 15.24
C GLU A 469 5.16 24.23 16.53
N MET A 470 4.48 25.25 17.07
CA MET A 470 4.85 25.87 18.36
C MET A 470 4.87 24.86 19.52
N LEU A 471 3.89 23.95 19.59
CA LEU A 471 3.84 22.90 20.62
C LEU A 471 4.85 21.75 20.41
N GLN A 472 5.59 21.73 19.29
CA GLN A 472 6.66 20.76 19.05
C GLN A 472 8.05 21.31 19.38
N ASP A 473 8.17 22.63 19.47
CA ASP A 473 9.41 23.33 19.82
C ASP A 473 9.55 23.59 21.34
N ASP A 474 8.45 23.49 22.10
CA ASP A 474 8.41 23.40 23.57
C ASP A 474 8.38 21.93 24.06
#